data_AF-A0AAD8FV83-F1
#
_entry.id   AF-A0AAD8FV83-F1
#
_cell.length_a   1.000
_cell.length_b   1.000
_cell.length_c   1.000
_cell.angle_alpha   90.00
_cell.angle_beta   90.00
_cell.angle_gamma   90.00
#
_symmetry.space_group_name_H-M   'P 1'
#
loop_
_entity.id
_entity.type
_entity.pdbx_description
1 polymer ?
#
loop_
_entity_poly.entity_id
_entity_poly.type
_entity_poly.pdbx_seq_one_letter_code
_entity_poly.pdbx_strand_id
1 'polypeptide(L)'
;MEHGFQKCIKNYIHGPDSGTICSSNEDCTKEYTNQKSNGIPTGQCVEFNSSVKTCEVFAWCPIEGTSNASKLAILESAENFTVFIKNNIGFIDFNYTKRNILPDMNETYLKQCIFNRKTDPYCPIFRLGHIVQEAGRISQKWPIRGGVIAIQINWECDLDWLFHKCVPEYSFRRLDEKNDKKTLFPGLNFRFARYYKQDGVEERTLFKVYGIRFDVMVTGKAGRFDLIKLITYIGSTLAYFGVTIIVVDLLITNYVHPSYYTRKIYETVEYRTEVRTSYQCWMRDVSNREGQDCESSP
;
A
#
# COMPACT_ATOMS: atom_id res chain seq x y z
N MET A 1 0.33 25.66 -40.35
CA MET A 1 0.12 24.51 -41.24
C MET A 1 0.51 23.28 -40.43
N GLU A 2 -0.44 22.39 -40.18
CA GLU A 2 -0.27 21.16 -39.39
C GLU A 2 0.57 20.16 -40.20
N HIS A 3 1.87 20.40 -40.27
CA HIS A 3 2.79 19.53 -40.98
C HIS A 3 2.76 18.15 -40.30
N GLY A 4 2.27 17.13 -41.00
CA GLY A 4 2.22 15.73 -40.53
C GLY A 4 0.82 15.15 -40.29
N PHE A 5 -0.21 15.99 -40.12
CA PHE A 5 -1.60 15.51 -40.09
C PHE A 5 -2.17 15.41 -41.50
N GLN A 6 -2.85 14.31 -41.78
CA GLN A 6 -3.47 14.03 -43.07
C GLN A 6 -4.85 13.39 -42.87
N LYS A 7 -5.65 13.38 -43.95
CA LYS A 7 -6.89 12.64 -43.96
C LYS A 7 -6.61 11.17 -44.27
N CYS A 8 -7.09 10.27 -43.44
CA CYS A 8 -6.97 8.85 -43.67
C CYS A 8 -8.07 8.03 -43.00
N ILE A 9 -8.11 6.77 -43.39
CA ILE A 9 -9.00 5.74 -42.86
C ILE A 9 -8.37 5.02 -41.69
N LYS A 10 -9.20 4.54 -40.74
CA LYS A 10 -8.73 3.70 -39.63
C LYS A 10 -8.27 2.35 -40.18
N ASN A 11 -6.99 2.03 -39.99
CA ASN A 11 -6.43 0.74 -40.41
C ASN A 11 -6.95 -0.40 -39.53
N TYR A 12 -7.58 -1.38 -40.18
CA TYR A 12 -8.09 -2.59 -39.55
C TYR A 12 -7.28 -3.81 -39.99
N ILE A 13 -6.42 -4.31 -39.11
CA ILE A 13 -5.65 -5.54 -39.36
C ILE A 13 -6.44 -6.80 -38.90
N HIS A 14 -7.49 -6.66 -38.08
CA HIS A 14 -8.29 -7.80 -37.58
C HIS A 14 -9.82 -7.61 -37.62
N GLY A 15 -10.30 -6.76 -38.53
CA GLY A 15 -11.74 -6.55 -38.75
C GLY A 15 -12.34 -5.42 -37.92
N PRO A 16 -13.43 -4.80 -38.41
CA PRO A 16 -13.94 -3.54 -37.90
C PRO A 16 -14.51 -3.64 -36.47
N ASP A 17 -14.09 -2.75 -35.56
CA ASP A 17 -14.86 -2.49 -34.33
C ASP A 17 -16.21 -1.90 -34.77
N SER A 18 -17.28 -2.41 -34.18
CA SER A 18 -18.68 -2.19 -34.54
C SER A 18 -19.16 -0.73 -34.56
N GLY A 19 -18.31 0.23 -34.18
CA GLY A 19 -18.60 1.67 -34.17
C GLY A 19 -17.84 2.52 -35.20
N THR A 20 -17.26 1.95 -36.25
CA THR A 20 -16.49 2.71 -37.27
C THR A 20 -16.76 2.35 -38.73
N ILE A 21 -17.55 1.30 -38.98
CA ILE A 21 -18.08 1.00 -40.30
C ILE A 21 -19.20 1.99 -40.59
N CYS A 22 -19.24 2.49 -41.82
CA CYS A 22 -20.30 3.37 -42.29
C CYS A 22 -20.86 2.82 -43.60
N SER A 23 -22.13 3.12 -43.87
CA SER A 23 -22.79 2.88 -45.16
C SER A 23 -23.00 4.19 -45.91
N SER A 24 -23.32 5.26 -45.18
CA SER A 24 -23.48 6.62 -45.70
C SER A 24 -22.67 7.64 -44.89
N ASN A 25 -22.56 8.86 -45.41
CA ASN A 25 -21.89 9.95 -44.69
C ASN A 25 -22.62 10.36 -43.39
N GLU A 26 -23.92 10.04 -43.26
CA GLU A 26 -24.73 10.37 -42.08
C GLU A 26 -24.34 9.53 -40.87
N ASP A 27 -23.79 8.34 -41.10
CA ASP A 27 -23.25 7.46 -40.06
C ASP A 27 -21.97 8.06 -39.42
N CYS A 28 -21.31 8.99 -40.12
CA CYS A 28 -20.08 9.63 -39.68
C CYS A 28 -20.37 11.00 -39.09
N THR A 29 -20.52 11.07 -37.76
CA THR A 29 -20.78 12.35 -37.08
C THR A 29 -19.55 13.27 -37.15
N LYS A 30 -19.74 14.49 -37.66
CA LYS A 30 -18.69 15.52 -37.65
C LYS A 30 -18.41 16.00 -36.23
N GLU A 31 -17.15 16.32 -35.96
CA GLU A 31 -16.68 17.03 -34.75
C GLU A 31 -16.86 16.30 -33.40
N TYR A 32 -17.41 15.08 -33.37
CA TYR A 32 -17.50 14.30 -32.13
C TYR A 32 -16.21 13.52 -31.85
N THR A 33 -15.37 14.05 -30.96
CA THR A 33 -14.17 13.37 -30.48
C THR A 33 -14.46 12.53 -29.25
N ASN A 34 -14.66 11.23 -29.45
CA ASN A 34 -14.62 10.28 -28.34
C ASN A 34 -13.20 10.21 -27.77
N GLN A 35 -13.05 10.06 -26.45
CA GLN A 35 -11.73 9.87 -25.77
C GLN A 35 -10.91 8.68 -26.34
N LYS A 36 -11.57 7.77 -27.06
CA LYS A 36 -10.97 6.60 -27.71
C LYS A 36 -10.64 6.82 -29.20
N SER A 37 -10.90 8.01 -29.76
CA SER A 37 -10.65 8.29 -31.17
C SER A 37 -9.20 8.70 -31.40
N ASN A 38 -8.56 8.14 -32.43
CA ASN A 38 -7.20 8.45 -32.85
C ASN A 38 -7.08 9.74 -33.69
N GLY A 39 -8.20 10.44 -33.92
CA GLY A 39 -8.27 11.65 -34.76
C GLY A 39 -9.65 12.29 -34.77
N ILE A 40 -9.77 13.39 -35.51
CA ILE A 40 -11.01 14.17 -35.65
C ILE A 40 -11.80 13.62 -36.85
N PRO A 41 -13.05 13.17 -36.70
CA PRO A 41 -13.85 12.67 -37.82
C PRO A 41 -14.20 13.80 -38.80
N THR A 42 -14.01 13.55 -40.10
CA THR A 42 -14.34 14.52 -41.16
C THR A 42 -15.81 14.47 -41.57
N GLY A 43 -16.51 13.39 -41.20
CA GLY A 43 -17.90 13.13 -41.57
C GLY A 43 -18.08 12.52 -42.96
N GLN A 44 -17.01 12.01 -43.56
CA GLN A 44 -17.07 11.32 -44.85
C GLN A 44 -16.92 9.80 -44.67
N CYS A 45 -17.76 9.04 -45.36
CA CYS A 45 -17.69 7.59 -45.43
C CYS A 45 -16.95 7.18 -46.70
N VAL A 46 -15.74 6.63 -46.54
CA VAL A 46 -14.82 6.34 -47.64
C VAL A 46 -14.52 4.84 -47.72
N GLU A 47 -14.23 4.35 -48.92
CA GLU A 47 -13.94 2.94 -49.16
C GLU A 47 -12.58 2.55 -48.57
N PHE A 48 -12.59 1.57 -47.67
CA PHE A 48 -11.38 0.96 -47.11
C PHE A 48 -10.92 -0.24 -47.93
N ASN A 49 -11.86 -1.08 -48.35
CA ASN A 49 -11.64 -2.21 -49.25
C ASN A 49 -12.92 -2.45 -50.08
N SER A 50 -12.88 -3.34 -51.07
CA SER A 50 -13.98 -3.60 -52.03
C SER A 50 -15.34 -3.93 -51.38
N SER A 51 -15.36 -4.28 -50.09
CA SER A 51 -16.56 -4.67 -49.35
C SER A 51 -16.81 -3.86 -48.07
N VAL A 52 -15.92 -2.95 -47.68
CA VAL A 52 -16.01 -2.24 -46.38
C VAL A 52 -15.72 -0.75 -46.56
N LYS A 53 -16.62 0.09 -46.04
CA LYS A 53 -16.45 1.54 -45.94
C LYS A 53 -16.26 1.96 -44.49
N THR A 54 -15.44 2.98 -44.26
CA THR A 54 -15.11 3.48 -42.91
C THR A 54 -15.13 5.00 -42.88
N CYS A 55 -15.41 5.57 -41.71
CA CYS A 55 -15.38 7.03 -41.55
C CYS A 55 -13.93 7.56 -41.66
N GLU A 56 -13.73 8.55 -42.53
CA GLU A 56 -12.48 9.28 -42.67
C GLU A 56 -12.22 10.16 -41.43
N VAL A 57 -10.96 10.20 -41.01
CA VAL A 57 -10.51 11.06 -39.91
C VAL A 57 -9.29 11.87 -40.32
N PHE A 58 -9.15 13.04 -39.71
CA PHE A 58 -7.96 13.86 -39.78
C PHE A 58 -7.05 13.53 -38.59
N ALA A 59 -5.90 12.91 -38.88
CA ALA A 59 -5.01 12.30 -37.89
C ALA A 59 -3.57 12.16 -38.41
N TRP A 60 -2.70 11.59 -37.58
CA TRP A 60 -1.43 11.03 -38.07
C TRP A 60 -1.70 9.72 -38.80
N CYS A 61 -1.23 9.63 -40.04
CA CYS A 61 -1.50 8.53 -40.94
C CYS A 61 -0.23 7.73 -41.25
N PRO A 62 -0.29 6.39 -41.35
CA PRO A 62 -1.46 5.54 -41.10
C PRO A 62 -1.82 5.45 -39.59
N ILE A 63 -3.10 5.22 -39.31
CA ILE A 63 -3.60 5.08 -37.93
C ILE A 63 -3.12 3.75 -37.34
N GLU A 64 -2.82 3.76 -36.03
CA GLU A 64 -2.49 2.54 -35.28
C GLU A 64 -3.58 1.48 -35.47
N GLY A 65 -3.19 0.32 -36.00
CA GLY A 65 -4.11 -0.81 -36.13
C GLY A 65 -4.53 -1.34 -34.76
N THR A 66 -5.76 -1.82 -34.65
CA THR A 66 -6.30 -2.50 -33.47
C THR A 66 -5.77 -3.92 -33.31
N SER A 67 -4.47 -4.16 -33.59
CA SER A 67 -3.89 -5.45 -33.28
C SER A 67 -3.76 -5.59 -31.76
N ASN A 68 -4.35 -6.67 -31.23
CA ASN A 68 -4.03 -7.12 -29.89
C ASN A 68 -2.52 -7.35 -29.82
N ALA A 69 -1.91 -7.07 -28.66
CA ALA A 69 -0.52 -7.44 -28.41
C ALA A 69 -0.30 -8.87 -28.93
N SER A 70 0.73 -9.06 -29.77
CA SER A 70 1.07 -10.36 -30.33
C SER A 70 1.00 -11.43 -29.24
N LYS A 71 0.47 -12.62 -29.58
CA LYS A 71 0.36 -13.74 -28.63
C LYS A 71 1.71 -14.13 -28.01
N LEU A 72 2.83 -13.64 -28.56
CA LEU A 72 4.19 -13.91 -28.13
C LEU A 72 4.88 -12.60 -27.70
N ALA A 73 5.62 -12.66 -26.59
CA ALA A 73 6.51 -11.58 -26.19
C ALA A 73 7.68 -11.51 -27.18
N ILE A 74 7.87 -10.35 -27.81
CA ILE A 74 8.94 -10.11 -28.80
C ILE A 74 10.33 -10.17 -28.15
N LEU A 75 10.42 -9.91 -26.84
CA LEU A 75 11.68 -9.85 -26.09
C LEU A 75 11.70 -10.83 -24.90
N GLU A 76 11.55 -12.12 -25.18
CA GLU A 76 11.66 -13.19 -24.16
C GLU A 76 13.05 -13.20 -23.50
N SER A 77 14.11 -12.86 -24.25
CA SER A 77 15.48 -12.78 -23.73
C SER A 77 15.67 -11.74 -22.62
N ALA A 78 14.74 -10.80 -22.44
CA ALA A 78 14.76 -9.86 -21.31
C ALA A 78 14.66 -10.57 -19.94
N GLU A 79 14.16 -11.80 -19.90
CA GLU A 79 14.18 -12.65 -18.70
C GLU A 79 15.61 -12.83 -18.13
N ASN A 80 16.61 -12.78 -19.00
CA ASN A 80 18.02 -12.99 -18.66
C ASN A 80 18.76 -11.71 -18.31
N PHE A 81 18.11 -10.55 -18.40
CA PHE A 81 18.73 -9.30 -17.98
C PHE A 81 18.92 -9.27 -16.47
N THR A 82 19.98 -8.58 -16.06
CA THR A 82 20.31 -8.38 -14.66
C THR A 82 20.11 -6.92 -14.28
N VAL A 83 19.72 -6.71 -13.03
CA VAL A 83 19.58 -5.38 -12.43
C VAL A 83 20.47 -5.35 -11.20
N PHE A 84 21.34 -4.35 -11.14
CA PHE A 84 22.19 -4.07 -10.00
C PHE A 84 21.58 -2.92 -9.18
N ILE A 85 21.22 -3.20 -7.92
CA ILE A 85 20.57 -2.22 -7.06
C ILE A 85 21.56 -1.69 -6.02
N LYS A 86 21.82 -0.39 -6.06
CA LYS A 86 22.59 0.34 -5.05
C LYS A 86 21.62 1.03 -4.11
N ASN A 87 21.59 0.61 -2.85
CA ASN A 87 20.75 1.20 -1.82
C ASN A 87 21.58 1.67 -0.63
N ASN A 88 21.34 2.91 -0.20
CA ASN A 88 21.92 3.53 0.97
C ASN A 88 20.78 4.01 1.88
N ILE A 89 20.84 3.63 3.16
CA ILE A 89 19.87 4.03 4.18
C ILE A 89 20.57 4.84 5.27
N GLY A 90 19.83 5.77 5.86
CA GLY A 90 20.29 6.58 6.98
C GLY A 90 19.18 6.74 8.02
N PHE A 91 19.46 6.35 9.25
CA PHE A 91 18.63 6.66 10.42
C PHE A 91 19.21 7.89 11.09
N ILE A 92 18.63 9.05 10.76
CA ILE A 92 19.13 10.37 11.18
C ILE A 92 19.16 10.49 12.71
N ASP A 93 18.08 10.07 13.39
CA ASP A 93 17.96 10.13 14.86
C ASP A 93 19.07 9.36 15.59
N PHE A 94 19.62 8.32 14.95
CA PHE A 94 20.69 7.50 15.51
C PHE A 94 22.07 7.81 14.90
N ASN A 95 22.15 8.77 13.97
CA ASN A 95 23.33 9.08 13.17
C ASN A 95 23.98 7.82 12.56
N TYR A 96 23.15 6.93 12.00
CA TYR A 96 23.59 5.63 11.48
C TYR A 96 23.30 5.53 9.99
N THR A 97 24.32 5.20 9.19
CA THR A 97 24.18 4.99 7.74
C THR A 97 24.68 3.60 7.34
N LYS A 98 23.98 2.97 6.41
CA LYS A 98 24.31 1.62 5.93
C LYS A 98 23.98 1.48 4.44
N ARG A 99 24.80 0.70 3.74
CA ARG A 99 24.60 0.34 2.32
C ARG A 99 24.33 -1.15 2.20
N ASN A 100 23.57 -1.53 1.17
CA ASN A 100 23.28 -2.94 0.90
C ASN A 100 24.50 -3.74 0.40
N ILE A 101 25.45 -3.08 -0.24
CA ILE A 101 26.73 -3.69 -0.60
C ILE A 101 27.61 -3.71 0.66
N LEU A 102 27.69 -4.86 1.31
CA LEU A 102 28.41 -5.03 2.56
C LEU A 102 29.95 -4.86 2.39
N PRO A 103 30.69 -4.47 3.44
CA PRO A 103 32.13 -4.20 3.33
C PRO A 103 32.99 -5.41 2.93
N ASP A 104 32.52 -6.62 3.21
CA ASP A 104 33.12 -7.91 2.88
C ASP A 104 32.89 -8.33 1.42
N MET A 105 32.01 -7.63 0.69
CA MET A 105 31.75 -7.89 -0.72
C MET A 105 32.82 -7.25 -1.62
N ASN A 106 33.64 -8.10 -2.23
CA ASN A 106 34.68 -7.68 -3.17
C ASN A 106 34.17 -7.57 -4.62
N GLU A 107 34.95 -6.91 -5.48
CA GLU A 107 34.62 -6.75 -6.91
C GLU A 107 34.46 -8.10 -7.64
N THR A 108 35.28 -9.08 -7.29
CA THR A 108 35.22 -10.44 -7.85
C THR A 108 33.88 -11.11 -7.54
N TYR A 109 33.41 -10.97 -6.29
CA TYR A 109 32.10 -11.45 -5.86
C TYR A 109 30.98 -10.72 -6.62
N LEU A 110 31.02 -9.38 -6.70
CA LEU A 110 29.99 -8.60 -7.40
C LEU A 110 29.92 -8.89 -8.91
N LYS A 111 30.98 -9.39 -9.54
CA LYS A 111 30.94 -9.80 -10.96
C LYS A 111 30.23 -11.15 -11.18
N GLN A 112 30.16 -11.99 -10.15
CA GLN A 112 29.69 -13.37 -10.26
C GLN A 112 28.38 -13.62 -9.51
N CYS A 113 28.10 -12.85 -8.46
CA CYS A 113 26.96 -13.08 -7.60
C CYS A 113 25.66 -12.83 -8.37
N ILE A 114 24.67 -13.68 -8.10
CA ILE A 114 23.29 -13.51 -8.52
C ILE A 114 22.43 -13.83 -7.30
N PHE A 115 21.53 -12.92 -6.96
CA PHE A 115 20.65 -13.06 -5.81
C PHE A 115 19.91 -14.39 -5.81
N ASN A 116 19.99 -15.08 -4.69
CA ASN A 116 19.21 -16.27 -4.40
C ASN A 116 18.88 -16.32 -2.92
N ARG A 117 17.60 -16.42 -2.58
CA ARG A 117 17.13 -16.39 -1.19
C ARG A 117 17.77 -17.43 -0.26
N LYS A 118 18.23 -18.56 -0.78
CA LYS A 118 18.84 -19.64 0.03
C LYS A 118 20.36 -19.60 0.01
N THR A 119 20.96 -19.42 -1.17
CA THR A 119 22.42 -19.56 -1.33
C THR A 119 23.15 -18.23 -1.19
N ASP A 120 22.56 -17.13 -1.64
CA ASP A 120 23.20 -15.81 -1.63
C ASP A 120 22.14 -14.68 -1.47
N PRO A 121 21.61 -14.51 -0.24
CA PRO A 121 20.49 -13.59 0.01
C PRO A 121 20.92 -12.12 0.03
N TYR A 122 22.21 -11.82 0.09
CA TYR A 122 22.71 -10.45 0.20
C TYR A 122 23.23 -9.88 -1.13
N CYS A 123 23.36 -10.72 -2.17
CA CYS A 123 23.81 -10.24 -3.47
C CYS A 123 22.85 -9.16 -4.04
N PRO A 124 23.36 -7.98 -4.43
CA PRO A 124 22.56 -6.86 -4.92
C PRO A 124 22.24 -6.94 -6.44
N ILE A 125 22.57 -8.06 -7.10
CA ILE A 125 22.37 -8.28 -8.54
C ILE A 125 21.27 -9.31 -8.74
N PHE A 126 20.21 -8.91 -9.43
CA PHE A 126 19.00 -9.71 -9.60
C PHE A 126 18.76 -10.01 -11.06
N ARG A 127 18.37 -11.24 -11.38
CA ARG A 127 17.89 -11.60 -12.72
C ARG A 127 16.40 -11.29 -12.83
N LEU A 128 15.99 -10.61 -13.90
CA LEU A 128 14.59 -10.17 -14.07
C LEU A 128 13.60 -11.34 -14.05
N GLY A 129 13.94 -12.46 -14.70
CA GLY A 129 13.10 -13.66 -14.67
C GLY A 129 12.85 -14.19 -13.27
N HIS A 130 13.88 -14.18 -12.41
CA HIS A 130 13.75 -14.65 -11.03
C HIS A 130 12.83 -13.74 -10.21
N ILE A 131 12.97 -12.41 -10.36
CA ILE A 131 12.08 -11.43 -9.73
C ILE A 131 10.62 -11.69 -10.14
N VAL A 132 10.36 -11.83 -11.44
CA VAL A 132 9.02 -12.04 -12.00
C VAL A 132 8.41 -13.36 -11.50
N GLN A 133 9.21 -14.43 -11.50
CA GLN A 133 8.78 -15.75 -11.04
C GLN A 133 8.39 -15.74 -9.57
N GLU A 134 9.20 -15.09 -8.73
CA GLU A 134 8.96 -14.99 -7.30
C GLU A 134 7.77 -14.07 -6.96
N ALA A 135 7.63 -12.96 -7.68
CA ALA A 135 6.52 -12.01 -7.53
C ALA A 135 5.15 -12.57 -7.95
N GLY A 136 5.12 -13.51 -8.91
CA GLY A 136 3.91 -13.92 -9.64
C GLY A 136 3.21 -15.20 -9.16
N ARG A 137 3.76 -15.90 -8.15
CA ARG A 137 3.29 -17.22 -7.66
C ARG A 137 2.84 -18.15 -8.81
N ILE A 138 3.84 -18.69 -9.54
CA ILE A 138 3.85 -19.98 -10.27
C ILE A 138 2.84 -20.19 -11.42
N SER A 139 2.64 -19.24 -12.36
CA SER A 139 1.95 -19.63 -13.62
C SER A 139 2.38 -18.92 -14.90
N GLN A 140 3.14 -17.83 -14.84
CA GLN A 140 3.55 -17.08 -16.03
C GLN A 140 5.06 -16.85 -15.97
N LYS A 141 5.80 -17.35 -16.98
CA LYS A 141 7.24 -17.14 -17.12
C LYS A 141 7.59 -15.66 -17.36
N TRP A 142 6.78 -14.97 -18.18
CA TRP A 142 6.95 -13.55 -18.48
C TRP A 142 5.61 -12.89 -18.87
N PRO A 143 5.26 -11.71 -18.33
CA PRO A 143 4.00 -11.03 -18.64
C PRO A 143 4.04 -10.30 -19.99
N ILE A 144 3.37 -10.88 -21.00
CA ILE A 144 3.31 -10.34 -22.38
C ILE A 144 2.64 -8.96 -22.43
N ARG A 145 1.62 -8.73 -21.60
CA ARG A 145 0.89 -7.46 -21.52
C ARG A 145 1.55 -6.43 -20.59
N GLY A 146 2.73 -6.73 -20.07
CA GLY A 146 3.39 -5.92 -19.05
C GLY A 146 2.74 -6.07 -17.66
N GLY A 147 3.23 -5.28 -16.71
CA GLY A 147 2.76 -5.28 -15.33
C GLY A 147 3.61 -4.38 -14.44
N VAL A 148 3.28 -4.34 -13.15
CA VAL A 148 4.05 -3.56 -12.16
C VAL A 148 4.51 -4.49 -11.05
N ILE A 149 5.81 -4.51 -10.78
CA ILE A 149 6.42 -5.36 -9.75
C ILE A 149 7.15 -4.48 -8.75
N ALA A 150 6.84 -4.65 -7.46
CA ALA A 150 7.59 -4.07 -6.37
C ALA A 150 8.79 -4.96 -6.03
N ILE A 151 9.97 -4.35 -5.97
CA ILE A 151 11.16 -4.89 -5.34
C ILE A 151 11.25 -4.25 -3.96
N GLN A 152 10.91 -4.99 -2.92
CA GLN A 152 10.89 -4.50 -1.56
C GLN A 152 12.23 -4.81 -0.89
N ILE A 153 12.84 -3.78 -0.30
CA ILE A 153 14.08 -3.88 0.49
C ILE A 153 13.72 -3.48 1.91
N ASN A 154 13.61 -4.47 2.80
CA ASN A 154 13.28 -4.24 4.20
C ASN A 154 14.56 -4.21 5.04
N TRP A 155 14.68 -3.20 5.90
CA TRP A 155 15.79 -3.00 6.81
C TRP A 155 15.30 -3.02 8.25
N GLU A 156 15.34 -4.19 8.88
CA GLU A 156 15.11 -4.31 10.32
C GLU A 156 16.47 -4.29 11.03
N CYS A 157 16.75 -3.15 11.66
CA CYS A 157 18.05 -2.86 12.24
C CYS A 157 17.95 -2.78 13.76
N ASP A 158 18.67 -3.68 14.43
CA ASP A 158 19.03 -3.52 15.83
C ASP A 158 20.39 -2.80 15.89
N LEU A 159 20.40 -1.62 16.49
CA LEU A 159 21.59 -0.77 16.65
C LEU A 159 22.22 -0.89 18.03
N ASP A 160 21.76 -1.84 18.86
CA ASP A 160 22.36 -2.10 20.15
C ASP A 160 23.72 -2.76 20.02
N TRP A 161 24.66 -2.38 20.89
CA TRP A 161 26.05 -2.85 20.83
C TRP A 161 26.15 -4.38 20.82
N LEU A 162 25.36 -5.05 21.66
CA LEU A 162 25.44 -6.49 21.88
C LEU A 162 24.76 -7.32 20.78
N PHE A 163 23.75 -6.77 20.12
CA PHE A 163 22.91 -7.50 19.16
C PHE A 163 22.85 -6.82 17.79
N HIS A 164 23.88 -6.04 17.46
CA HIS A 164 23.91 -5.25 16.24
C HIS A 164 23.69 -6.10 14.98
N LYS A 165 22.51 -5.97 14.38
CA LYS A 165 22.12 -6.68 13.17
C LYS A 165 21.33 -5.73 12.30
N CYS A 166 21.87 -5.41 11.12
CA CYS A 166 21.25 -4.50 10.16
C CYS A 166 21.67 -4.91 8.75
N VAL A 167 20.86 -5.78 8.15
CA VAL A 167 21.07 -6.34 6.81
C VAL A 167 19.77 -6.22 6.01
N PRO A 168 19.86 -6.06 4.67
CA PRO A 168 18.67 -5.93 3.84
C PRO A 168 18.00 -7.29 3.65
N GLU A 169 16.67 -7.30 3.68
CA GLU A 169 15.85 -8.43 3.25
C GLU A 169 15.11 -8.06 1.96
N TYR A 170 15.28 -8.88 0.93
CA TYR A 170 14.67 -8.66 -0.38
C TYR A 170 13.40 -9.49 -0.55
N SER A 171 12.31 -8.86 -0.98
CA SER A 171 11.08 -9.55 -1.38
C SER A 171 10.47 -8.93 -2.64
N PHE A 172 9.69 -9.73 -3.37
CA PHE A 172 9.13 -9.31 -4.66
C PHE A 172 7.63 -9.54 -4.68
N ARG A 173 6.89 -8.55 -5.18
CA ARG A 173 5.43 -8.61 -5.22
C ARG A 173 4.90 -7.96 -6.49
N ARG A 174 4.00 -8.64 -7.20
CA ARG A 174 3.24 -8.02 -8.28
C ARG A 174 2.19 -7.05 -7.68
N LEU A 175 2.20 -5.81 -8.14
CA LEU A 175 1.31 -4.75 -7.64
C LEU A 175 0.02 -4.63 -8.45
N ASP A 176 0.05 -4.97 -9.75
CA ASP A 176 -1.15 -4.95 -10.59
C ASP A 176 -2.08 -6.14 -10.31
N GLU A 177 -3.39 -5.88 -10.32
CA GLU A 177 -4.39 -6.91 -10.03
C GLU A 177 -4.43 -7.97 -11.13
N LYS A 178 -4.19 -9.24 -10.77
CA LYS A 178 -4.08 -10.40 -11.69
C LYS A 178 -5.42 -10.79 -12.35
N ASN A 179 -6.53 -10.08 -12.07
CA ASN A 179 -7.86 -10.50 -12.51
C ASN A 179 -8.14 -10.14 -13.98
N ASP A 180 -7.55 -10.91 -14.90
CA ASP A 180 -7.74 -10.82 -16.35
C ASP A 180 -9.21 -10.84 -16.81
N LYS A 181 -10.13 -11.36 -15.97
CA LYS A 181 -11.57 -11.42 -16.26
C LYS A 181 -12.38 -10.21 -15.78
N LYS A 182 -11.84 -9.38 -14.87
CA LYS A 182 -12.54 -8.23 -14.26
C LYS A 182 -11.94 -6.87 -14.67
N THR A 183 -10.66 -6.83 -15.02
CA THR A 183 -9.99 -5.56 -15.35
C THR A 183 -10.22 -5.18 -16.81
N LEU A 184 -10.80 -4.00 -17.04
CA LEU A 184 -11.01 -3.40 -18.37
C LEU A 184 -9.69 -3.16 -19.14
N PHE A 185 -8.56 -3.06 -18.44
CA PHE A 185 -7.23 -2.84 -19.02
C PHE A 185 -6.20 -3.78 -18.36
N PRO A 186 -6.02 -5.01 -18.87
CA PRO A 186 -5.03 -5.94 -18.31
C PRO A 186 -3.60 -5.53 -18.70
N GLY A 187 -2.72 -5.42 -17.72
CA GLY A 187 -1.29 -5.16 -17.90
C GLY A 187 -0.88 -3.68 -17.89
N LEU A 188 0.35 -3.40 -18.34
CA LEU A 188 0.94 -2.05 -18.39
C LEU A 188 1.44 -1.75 -19.80
N ASN A 189 0.91 -0.70 -20.39
CA ASN A 189 1.36 -0.18 -21.69
C ASN A 189 1.37 1.35 -21.70
N PHE A 190 2.24 1.91 -22.54
CA PHE A 190 2.25 3.33 -22.82
C PHE A 190 2.61 3.58 -24.29
N ARG A 191 2.26 4.75 -24.78
CA ARG A 191 2.56 5.19 -26.14
C ARG A 191 3.52 6.36 -26.11
N PHE A 192 4.52 6.34 -26.98
CA PHE A 192 5.37 7.48 -27.24
C PHE A 192 5.69 7.56 -28.74
N ALA A 193 6.03 8.73 -29.23
CA ALA A 193 6.37 8.93 -30.63
C ALA A 193 7.77 9.54 -30.77
N ARG A 194 8.48 9.14 -31.81
CA ARG A 194 9.69 9.83 -32.28
C ARG A 194 9.35 10.60 -33.54
N TYR A 195 9.50 11.91 -33.47
CA TYR A 195 9.20 12.82 -34.58
C TYR A 195 10.47 13.09 -35.37
N TYR A 196 10.35 13.12 -36.69
CA TYR A 196 11.44 13.43 -37.61
C TYR A 196 10.90 14.11 -38.87
N LYS A 197 11.78 14.64 -39.70
CA LYS A 197 11.40 15.25 -40.98
C LYS A 197 12.06 14.49 -42.12
N GLN A 198 11.27 14.13 -43.11
CA GLN A 198 11.73 13.50 -44.34
C GLN A 198 11.21 14.33 -45.52
N ASP A 199 12.11 14.76 -46.40
CA ASP A 199 11.79 15.60 -47.58
C ASP A 199 10.95 16.85 -47.27
N GLY A 200 11.19 17.47 -46.10
CA GLY A 200 10.46 18.67 -45.64
C GLY A 200 9.08 18.40 -45.04
N VAL A 201 8.61 17.15 -45.08
CA VAL A 201 7.38 16.69 -44.44
C VAL A 201 7.68 16.19 -43.03
N GLU A 202 6.82 16.54 -42.07
CA GLU A 202 6.94 16.04 -40.69
C GLU A 202 6.32 14.65 -40.59
N GLU A 203 7.10 13.69 -40.09
CA GLU A 203 6.72 12.31 -39.91
C GLU A 203 6.93 11.88 -38.45
N ARG A 204 6.30 10.77 -38.06
CA ARG A 204 6.53 10.17 -36.74
C ARG A 204 6.53 8.66 -36.80
N THR A 205 7.37 8.06 -35.96
CA THR A 205 7.25 6.65 -35.58
C THR A 205 6.55 6.57 -34.24
N LEU A 206 5.34 6.01 -34.21
CA LEU A 206 4.58 5.76 -32.98
C LEU A 206 4.95 4.40 -32.41
N PHE A 207 5.31 4.36 -31.13
CA PHE A 207 5.59 3.15 -30.38
C PHE A 207 4.50 2.93 -29.35
N LYS A 208 3.93 1.73 -29.32
CA LYS A 208 3.10 1.23 -28.23
C LYS A 208 3.85 0.12 -27.54
N VAL A 209 4.32 0.39 -26.33
CA VAL A 209 5.22 -0.50 -25.61
C VAL A 209 4.49 -1.15 -24.45
N TYR A 210 4.61 -2.47 -24.40
CA TYR A 210 4.21 -3.29 -23.26
C TYR A 210 5.46 -3.65 -22.48
N GLY A 211 5.43 -3.44 -21.17
CA GLY A 211 6.62 -3.62 -20.36
C GLY A 211 6.31 -3.80 -18.89
N ILE A 212 7.33 -4.25 -18.16
CA ILE A 212 7.26 -4.39 -16.71
C ILE A 212 7.90 -3.15 -16.10
N ARG A 213 7.18 -2.49 -15.19
CA ARG A 213 7.76 -1.45 -14.34
C ARG A 213 8.20 -2.07 -13.02
N PHE A 214 9.47 -1.90 -12.67
CA PHE A 214 10.02 -2.31 -11.39
C PHE A 214 10.09 -1.11 -10.45
N ASP A 215 9.33 -1.15 -9.36
CA ASP A 215 9.31 -0.12 -8.33
C ASP A 215 10.14 -0.60 -7.14
N VAL A 216 11.31 0.01 -6.92
CA VAL A 216 12.16 -0.31 -5.76
C VAL A 216 11.64 0.43 -4.54
N MET A 217 11.06 -0.31 -3.60
CA MET A 217 10.46 0.21 -2.38
C MET A 217 11.35 -0.14 -1.18
N VAL A 218 11.84 0.87 -0.49
CA VAL A 218 12.73 0.68 0.65
C VAL A 218 11.98 1.00 1.93
N THR A 219 11.90 0.03 2.84
CA THR A 219 11.32 0.19 4.17
C THR A 219 12.38 -0.09 5.20
N GLY A 220 12.35 0.62 6.32
CA GLY A 220 13.32 0.42 7.38
C GLY A 220 12.80 0.82 8.74
N LYS A 221 13.16 0.03 9.73
CA LYS A 221 12.92 0.30 11.16
C LYS A 221 14.23 0.04 11.90
N ALA A 222 14.69 1.04 12.63
CA ALA A 222 15.81 0.90 13.54
C ALA A 222 15.35 0.99 14.99
N GLY A 223 15.89 0.12 15.83
CA GLY A 223 15.80 0.19 17.28
C GLY A 223 17.18 0.46 17.87
N ARG A 224 17.21 1.28 18.91
CA ARG A 224 18.36 1.44 19.81
C ARG A 224 17.83 1.59 21.23
N PHE A 225 18.54 1.03 22.18
CA PHE A 225 18.23 1.11 23.60
C PHE A 225 18.10 2.55 24.06
N ASP A 226 16.99 2.82 24.74
CA ASP A 226 16.66 4.11 25.32
C ASP A 226 16.19 3.89 26.76
N LEU A 227 16.97 4.39 27.70
CA LEU A 227 16.72 4.23 29.13
C LEU A 227 15.38 4.86 29.54
N ILE A 228 14.98 5.97 28.91
CA ILE A 228 13.73 6.66 29.24
C ILE A 228 12.55 5.77 28.89
N LYS A 229 12.54 5.17 27.69
CA LYS A 229 11.49 4.23 27.25
C LYS A 229 11.42 3.00 28.14
N LEU A 230 12.57 2.48 28.61
CA LEU A 230 12.61 1.36 29.54
C LEU A 230 11.92 1.71 30.88
N ILE A 231 12.29 2.84 31.49
CA ILE A 231 11.71 3.27 32.77
C ILE A 231 10.21 3.52 32.64
N THR A 232 9.78 4.20 31.57
CA THR A 232 8.36 4.40 31.29
C THR A 232 7.61 3.07 31.16
N TYR A 233 8.17 2.11 30.43
CA TYR A 233 7.58 0.79 30.28
C TYR A 233 7.48 0.05 31.61
N ILE A 234 8.52 0.06 32.45
CA ILE A 234 8.50 -0.55 33.80
C ILE A 234 7.40 0.10 34.65
N GLY A 235 7.31 1.43 34.66
CA GLY A 235 6.26 2.16 35.38
C GLY A 235 4.85 1.78 34.92
N SER A 236 4.60 1.71 33.61
CA SER A 236 3.33 1.25 33.06
C SER A 236 3.03 -0.21 33.42
N THR A 237 4.05 -1.08 33.39
CA THR A 237 3.89 -2.50 33.72
C THR A 237 3.54 -2.70 35.20
N LEU A 238 4.13 -1.90 36.09
CA LEU A 238 3.84 -1.94 37.52
C LEU A 238 2.39 -1.56 37.84
N ALA A 239 1.80 -0.61 37.09
CA ALA A 239 0.41 -0.22 37.26
C ALA A 239 -0.56 -1.38 36.99
N TYR A 240 -0.23 -2.31 36.09
CA TYR A 240 -1.09 -3.48 35.80
C TYR A 240 -1.22 -4.45 37.00
N PHE A 241 -0.25 -4.50 37.92
CA PHE A 241 -0.39 -5.33 39.14
C PHE A 241 -1.54 -4.88 40.04
N GLY A 242 -1.92 -3.59 40.01
CA GLY A 242 -3.07 -3.09 40.75
C GLY A 242 -4.40 -3.71 40.28
N VAL A 243 -4.51 -4.05 38.99
CA VAL A 243 -5.70 -4.70 38.43
C VAL A 243 -5.86 -6.11 38.99
N THR A 244 -4.77 -6.84 39.20
CA THR A 244 -4.80 -8.18 39.80
C THR A 244 -5.39 -8.15 41.20
N ILE A 245 -5.05 -7.16 42.02
CA ILE A 245 -5.60 -7.00 43.38
C ILE A 245 -7.12 -6.82 43.31
N ILE A 246 -7.61 -5.94 42.43
CA ILE A 246 -9.05 -5.70 42.25
C ILE A 246 -9.77 -6.97 41.83
N VAL A 247 -9.22 -7.74 40.88
CA VAL A 247 -9.83 -9.00 40.44
C VAL A 247 -9.87 -10.04 41.55
N VAL A 248 -8.78 -10.17 42.32
CA VAL A 248 -8.71 -11.10 43.46
C VAL A 248 -9.73 -10.69 44.53
N ASP A 249 -9.85 -9.40 44.84
CA ASP A 249 -10.80 -8.87 45.79
C ASP A 249 -12.26 -9.15 45.36
N LEU A 250 -12.59 -8.93 44.08
CA LEU A 250 -13.88 -9.28 43.50
C LEU A 250 -14.17 -10.78 43.56
N LEU A 251 -13.19 -11.64 43.27
CA LEU A 251 -13.38 -13.10 43.31
C LEU A 251 -13.62 -13.60 44.73
N ILE A 252 -12.84 -13.12 45.71
CA ILE A 252 -12.99 -13.53 47.10
C ILE A 252 -14.33 -13.01 47.66
N THR A 253 -14.69 -11.77 47.36
CA THR A 253 -15.93 -11.15 47.80
C THR A 253 -17.17 -11.85 47.22
N ASN A 254 -17.13 -12.28 45.96
CA ASN A 254 -18.32 -12.87 45.31
C ASN A 254 -18.42 -14.40 45.41
N TYR A 255 -17.31 -15.14 45.41
CA TYR A 255 -17.34 -16.59 45.20
C TYR A 255 -16.78 -17.46 46.34
N VAL A 256 -15.82 -16.96 47.13
CA VAL A 256 -15.10 -17.82 48.08
C VAL A 256 -15.73 -17.80 49.47
N HIS A 257 -15.63 -16.68 50.20
CA HIS A 257 -16.22 -16.53 51.54
C HIS A 257 -16.61 -15.08 51.84
N PRO A 258 -17.70 -14.57 51.23
CA PRO A 258 -18.13 -13.18 51.36
C PRO A 258 -18.22 -12.73 52.82
N SER A 259 -18.90 -13.51 53.66
CA SER A 259 -19.19 -13.10 55.05
C SER A 259 -18.00 -13.13 56.00
N TYR A 260 -16.95 -13.91 55.69
CA TYR A 260 -15.70 -13.94 56.48
C TYR A 260 -14.77 -12.82 56.03
N TYR A 261 -14.60 -12.68 54.72
CA TYR A 261 -13.75 -11.66 54.11
C TYR A 261 -14.27 -10.24 54.40
N THR A 262 -15.58 -10.01 54.21
CA THR A 262 -16.19 -8.70 54.48
C THR A 262 -16.03 -8.29 55.95
N ARG A 263 -16.17 -9.22 56.89
CA ARG A 263 -15.98 -8.95 58.34
C ARG A 263 -14.54 -8.63 58.74
N LYS A 264 -13.55 -9.10 57.99
CA LYS A 264 -12.13 -8.88 58.31
C LYS A 264 -11.56 -7.62 57.67
N ILE A 265 -12.16 -7.13 56.60
CA ILE A 265 -11.62 -6.02 55.79
C ILE A 265 -12.48 -4.77 55.87
N TYR A 266 -13.80 -4.88 55.99
CA TYR A 266 -14.69 -3.72 56.06
C TYR A 266 -15.04 -3.41 57.52
N GLU A 267 -14.83 -2.16 57.91
CA GLU A 267 -15.31 -1.63 59.18
C GLU A 267 -16.67 -0.95 58.95
N THR A 268 -17.71 -1.44 59.62
CA THR A 268 -19.09 -0.92 59.48
C THR A 268 -19.37 0.14 60.53
N VAL A 269 -19.72 1.36 60.12
CA VAL A 269 -20.13 2.44 61.03
C VAL A 269 -21.63 2.72 60.82
N GLU A 270 -22.44 2.60 61.87
CA GLU A 270 -23.84 3.00 61.86
C GLU A 270 -23.98 4.44 62.34
N TYR A 271 -24.52 5.32 61.49
CA TYR A 271 -24.83 6.70 61.88
C TYR A 271 -26.18 6.73 62.58
N ARG A 272 -26.19 6.92 63.90
CA ARG A 272 -27.42 7.12 64.67
C ARG A 272 -27.81 8.59 64.61
N THR A 273 -28.81 8.95 63.81
CA THR A 273 -29.51 10.24 63.97
C THR A 273 -30.42 10.17 65.18
N GLU A 274 -30.01 10.78 66.30
CA GLU A 274 -30.93 11.06 67.41
C GLU A 274 -31.90 12.15 66.99
N VAL A 275 -33.10 11.76 66.55
CA VAL A 275 -34.24 12.69 66.47
C VAL A 275 -34.70 12.94 67.90
N ARG A 276 -34.16 13.98 68.54
CA ARG A 276 -34.58 14.42 69.87
C ARG A 276 -35.94 15.12 69.75
N THR A 277 -37.03 14.35 69.74
CA THR A 277 -38.38 14.92 69.83
C THR A 277 -38.59 15.51 71.23
N SER A 278 -39.02 16.78 71.27
CA SER A 278 -39.18 17.63 72.46
C SER A 278 -40.12 17.10 73.55
N TYR A 279 -40.82 15.99 73.29
CA TYR A 279 -41.71 15.33 74.24
C TYR A 279 -40.99 14.67 75.43
N GLN A 280 -39.68 14.37 75.31
CA GLN A 280 -38.90 13.78 76.41
C GLN A 280 -38.46 14.79 77.50
N CYS A 281 -38.47 16.10 77.22
CA CYS A 281 -38.21 17.11 78.26
C CYS A 281 -39.45 17.35 79.13
N TRP A 282 -40.65 17.26 78.58
CA TRP A 282 -41.91 17.54 79.30
C TRP A 282 -42.25 16.51 80.41
N MET A 283 -41.85 15.24 80.24
CA MET A 283 -42.08 14.21 81.29
C MET A 283 -41.04 14.23 82.42
N ARG A 284 -39.97 15.02 82.31
CA ARG A 284 -38.97 15.17 83.40
C ARG A 284 -39.26 16.35 84.33
N ASP A 285 -39.97 17.38 83.88
CA ASP A 285 -40.29 18.59 84.66
C ASP A 285 -41.48 18.46 85.63
N VAL A 286 -42.29 17.40 85.55
CA VAL A 286 -43.40 17.17 86.51
C VAL A 286 -42.89 16.46 87.79
N SER A 287 -41.66 15.95 87.80
CA SER A 287 -41.11 15.15 88.91
C SER A 287 -40.09 15.87 89.81
N ASN A 288 -39.53 17.02 89.42
CA ASN A 288 -38.53 17.72 90.24
C ASN A 288 -38.80 19.21 90.30
N ARG A 289 -39.04 19.72 91.52
CA ARG A 289 -38.85 21.14 91.86
C ARG A 289 -37.36 21.41 91.92
N GLU A 290 -36.79 21.90 90.83
CA GLU A 290 -35.63 22.80 90.79
C GLU A 290 -35.40 23.15 89.32
N GLY A 291 -35.67 24.42 88.97
CA GLY A 291 -35.51 24.91 87.63
C GLY A 291 -34.03 25.11 87.29
N GLN A 292 -33.62 24.57 86.15
CA GLN A 292 -32.50 25.11 85.39
C GLN A 292 -32.70 24.84 83.91
N ASP A 293 -32.72 25.93 83.15
CA ASP A 293 -33.15 26.04 81.75
C ASP A 293 -32.29 25.20 80.80
N CYS A 294 -32.96 24.62 79.80
CA CYS A 294 -32.33 23.99 78.64
C CYS A 294 -31.71 25.07 77.75
N GLU A 295 -30.45 25.43 77.99
CA GLU A 295 -29.71 26.30 77.07
C GLU A 295 -29.23 25.49 75.85
N SER A 296 -29.54 26.04 74.68
CA SER A 296 -29.25 25.46 73.36
C SER A 296 -27.85 25.86 72.93
N SER A 297 -27.19 24.91 72.26
CA SER A 297 -25.87 25.02 71.64
C SER A 297 -25.73 26.24 70.71
N PRO A 298 -24.51 26.55 70.27
CA PRO A 298 -24.19 26.60 68.85
C PRO A 298 -23.88 25.20 68.30
#